data_AF-A0A2E2USN5-F1
#
_entry.id   AF-A0A2E2USN5-F1
#
_cell.length_a   1.000
_cell.length_b   1.000
_cell.length_c   1.000
_cell.angle_alpha   90.00
_cell.angle_beta   90.00
_cell.angle_gamma   90.00
#
_symmetry.space_group_name_H-M   'P 1'
#
loop_
_entity.id
_entity.type
_entity.pdbx_description
1 polymer ?
#
loop_
_entity_poly.entity_id
_entity_poly.type
_entity_poly.pdbx_seq_one_letter_code
_entity_poly.pdbx_strand_id
1 'polypeptide(L)'
;MKHFTLLFYILVSSFSFAQQIDVTFRVDMQYQSVSSDGVHIAGSIQGWNPSTTPLSDDDGNGIWEVTLSLTANSYYEYKFINGNSWGNDESVFGNCGAGNGNRFLNTSNENMVLNAYVFNSCDYTAYGCTDQNATNFDSSANNDDGSCIYPVVTGCTDQTACNYNSSATDSDNSLCLYAQSGYDCDGECLESNIEWIGDKNNDGFVSIDPNTGDIYITIESFPNLGSATININDQEFSMNYADWGSDAHWYYSISFSNNTSYDWSVTVSNICNNSQTYSDSFSTGCTDLSACNTTEGATFDDGSCTYAASNADCDGNCLTGYTSVDGSCVAIVNGCTDATATNYNISANTDDGSCTFPAPMVNLFYSEYAEGSSNNKYFEIYN
;
A
#
# COMPACT_ATOMS: atom_id res chain seq x y z
N MET A 1 81.58 1.55 -76.04
CA MET A 1 82.55 1.03 -75.06
C MET A 1 81.85 0.97 -73.72
N LYS A 2 81.87 -0.23 -73.12
CA LYS A 2 81.24 -0.56 -71.84
C LYS A 2 81.94 0.21 -70.72
N HIS A 3 81.21 0.85 -69.81
CA HIS A 3 81.76 1.13 -68.49
C HIS A 3 80.84 0.57 -67.41
N PHE A 4 81.44 -0.38 -66.71
CA PHE A 4 80.93 -1.31 -65.72
C PHE A 4 80.51 -0.58 -64.46
N THR A 5 79.30 -0.85 -63.98
CA THR A 5 78.85 -0.57 -62.61
C THR A 5 79.60 -1.50 -61.66
N LEU A 6 80.44 -0.95 -60.76
CA LEU A 6 81.05 -1.71 -59.68
C LEU A 6 80.15 -1.61 -58.44
N LEU A 7 79.29 -2.61 -58.24
CA LEU A 7 78.48 -2.76 -57.04
C LEU A 7 79.36 -3.34 -55.92
N PHE A 8 79.62 -2.56 -54.88
CA PHE A 8 80.34 -3.01 -53.69
C PHE A 8 79.35 -3.72 -52.76
N TYR A 9 79.37 -5.05 -52.75
CA TYR A 9 78.60 -5.83 -51.77
C TYR A 9 79.29 -5.75 -50.41
N ILE A 10 78.76 -4.92 -49.51
CA ILE A 10 79.08 -4.99 -48.08
C ILE A 10 78.29 -6.15 -47.51
N LEU A 11 78.97 -7.25 -47.21
CA LEU A 11 78.41 -8.40 -46.51
C LEU A 11 78.30 -8.02 -45.02
N VAL A 12 77.16 -7.44 -44.62
CA VAL A 12 76.85 -7.24 -43.20
C VAL A 12 76.35 -8.59 -42.67
N SER A 13 77.23 -9.33 -41.99
CA SER A 13 76.81 -10.50 -41.21
C SER A 13 75.91 -10.01 -40.08
N SER A 14 74.60 -10.18 -40.23
CA SER A 14 73.64 -10.00 -39.15
C SER A 14 73.88 -11.10 -38.11
N PHE A 15 74.58 -10.76 -37.02
CA PHE A 15 74.58 -11.60 -35.82
C PHE A 15 73.20 -11.50 -35.18
N SER A 16 72.35 -12.51 -35.39
CA SER A 16 71.18 -12.73 -34.53
C SER A 16 71.72 -13.19 -33.17
N PHE A 17 71.69 -12.30 -32.17
CA PHE A 17 71.82 -12.73 -30.78
C PHE A 17 70.56 -13.49 -30.40
N ALA A 18 70.71 -14.65 -29.79
CA ALA A 18 69.57 -15.39 -29.26
C ALA A 18 68.96 -14.58 -28.09
N GLN A 19 67.64 -14.39 -28.09
CA GLN A 19 66.94 -13.65 -27.04
C GLN A 19 67.12 -14.38 -25.71
N GLN A 20 67.43 -13.62 -24.65
CA GLN A 20 67.43 -14.12 -23.28
C GLN A 20 66.13 -13.76 -22.58
N ILE A 21 65.61 -14.69 -21.77
CA ILE A 21 64.48 -14.51 -20.86
C ILE A 21 64.91 -14.90 -19.45
N ASP A 22 64.30 -14.29 -18.45
CA ASP A 22 64.49 -14.72 -17.07
C ASP A 22 63.52 -15.85 -16.75
N VAL A 23 64.06 -16.97 -16.26
CA VAL A 23 63.30 -18.14 -15.84
C VAL A 23 63.53 -18.40 -14.36
N THR A 24 62.47 -18.27 -13.56
CA THR A 24 62.48 -18.65 -12.15
C THR A 24 62.15 -20.12 -12.00
N PHE A 25 63.15 -20.92 -11.69
CA PHE A 25 63.02 -22.32 -11.30
C PHE A 25 62.60 -22.40 -9.85
N ARG A 26 61.63 -23.26 -9.54
CA ARG A 26 61.04 -23.41 -8.21
C ARG A 26 60.88 -24.89 -7.88
N VAL A 27 61.21 -25.28 -6.65
CA VAL A 27 61.00 -26.65 -6.14
C VAL A 27 60.48 -26.61 -4.72
N ASP A 28 59.41 -27.33 -4.46
CA ASP A 28 58.85 -27.48 -3.12
C ASP A 28 59.62 -28.57 -2.35
N MET A 29 60.32 -28.12 -1.31
CA MET A 29 61.16 -28.94 -0.44
C MET A 29 60.53 -29.17 0.94
N GLN A 30 59.30 -28.73 1.19
CA GLN A 30 58.68 -28.74 2.53
C GLN A 30 58.54 -30.15 3.15
N TYR A 31 58.57 -31.19 2.32
CA TYR A 31 58.49 -32.59 2.73
C TYR A 31 59.86 -33.27 2.87
N GLN A 32 60.95 -32.53 2.66
CA GLN A 32 62.31 -33.06 2.69
C GLN A 32 63.08 -32.50 3.90
N SER A 33 64.01 -33.29 4.43
CA SER A 33 65.08 -32.74 5.27
C SER A 33 66.13 -32.12 4.34
N VAL A 34 66.17 -30.79 4.24
CA VAL A 34 67.12 -30.09 3.38
C VAL A 34 68.55 -30.30 3.89
N SER A 35 69.48 -30.61 2.98
CA SER A 35 70.90 -30.80 3.26
C SER A 35 71.51 -29.53 3.85
N SER A 36 72.52 -29.67 4.71
CA SER A 36 73.32 -28.52 5.18
C SER A 36 74.04 -27.79 4.04
N ASP A 37 74.23 -28.47 2.91
CA ASP A 37 74.80 -27.88 1.69
C ASP A 37 73.75 -27.16 0.82
N GLY A 38 72.49 -27.07 1.24
CA GLY A 38 71.41 -26.39 0.52
C GLY A 38 70.83 -27.18 -0.64
N VAL A 39 70.09 -26.51 -1.53
CA VAL A 39 69.44 -27.11 -2.72
C VAL A 39 70.06 -26.52 -3.98
N HIS A 40 70.34 -27.37 -4.97
CA HIS A 40 70.95 -26.96 -6.24
C HIS A 40 70.13 -27.40 -7.44
N ILE A 41 70.34 -26.73 -8.57
CA ILE A 41 69.85 -27.17 -9.89
C ILE A 41 71.01 -27.61 -10.77
N ALA A 42 70.90 -28.82 -11.33
CA ALA A 42 71.81 -29.34 -12.33
C ALA A 42 71.15 -29.53 -13.68
N GLY A 43 71.76 -29.07 -14.77
CA GLY A 43 71.16 -29.28 -16.09
C GLY A 43 72.01 -28.84 -17.26
N SER A 44 71.45 -29.07 -18.45
CA SER A 44 71.97 -28.56 -19.73
C SER A 44 72.25 -27.05 -19.73
N ILE A 45 71.57 -26.31 -18.84
CA ILE A 45 71.69 -24.88 -18.60
C ILE A 45 73.12 -24.45 -18.22
N GLN A 46 73.87 -25.29 -17.51
CA GLN A 46 75.21 -24.95 -17.01
C GLN A 46 76.28 -26.03 -17.24
N GLY A 47 75.91 -27.15 -17.88
CA GLY A 47 76.80 -28.28 -18.11
C GLY A 47 76.74 -29.42 -17.07
N TRP A 48 75.57 -29.67 -16.47
CA TRP A 48 75.34 -30.78 -15.53
C TRP A 48 76.30 -30.83 -14.32
N ASN A 49 76.66 -29.67 -13.79
CA ASN A 49 77.41 -29.57 -12.54
C ASN A 49 76.45 -29.47 -11.33
N PRO A 50 76.54 -30.38 -10.34
CA PRO A 50 75.61 -30.43 -9.20
C PRO A 50 75.81 -29.35 -8.13
N SER A 51 76.92 -28.61 -8.15
CA SER A 51 77.27 -27.65 -7.09
C SER A 51 77.32 -26.19 -7.55
N THR A 52 77.06 -25.91 -8.83
CA THR A 52 77.32 -24.57 -9.40
C THR A 52 76.18 -23.58 -9.13
N THR A 53 74.93 -24.05 -9.08
CA THR A 53 73.77 -23.17 -9.05
C THR A 53 72.90 -23.48 -7.84
N PRO A 54 73.11 -22.79 -6.70
CA PRO A 54 72.26 -22.92 -5.53
C PRO A 54 70.92 -22.21 -5.73
N LEU A 55 69.88 -22.72 -5.08
CA LEU A 55 68.58 -22.07 -4.90
C LEU A 55 68.52 -21.42 -3.52
N SER A 56 67.62 -20.46 -3.32
CA SER A 56 67.32 -19.86 -2.02
C SER A 56 65.84 -20.01 -1.64
N ASP A 57 65.57 -20.08 -0.35
CA ASP A 57 64.24 -20.00 0.27
C ASP A 57 64.25 -18.77 1.19
N ASP A 58 64.31 -17.59 0.57
CA ASP A 58 64.54 -16.33 1.29
C ASP A 58 63.32 -15.87 2.10
N ASP A 59 62.11 -16.35 1.76
CA ASP A 59 60.87 -16.06 2.48
C ASP A 59 60.47 -17.15 3.50
N GLY A 60 61.18 -18.28 3.51
CA GLY A 60 61.01 -19.37 4.47
C GLY A 60 59.71 -20.16 4.27
N ASN A 61 59.15 -20.14 3.06
CA ASN A 61 57.89 -20.83 2.76
C ASN A 61 58.10 -22.31 2.36
N GLY A 62 59.35 -22.77 2.27
CA GLY A 62 59.70 -24.15 1.89
C GLY A 62 59.87 -24.38 0.39
N ILE A 63 59.62 -23.35 -0.43
CA ILE A 63 59.85 -23.33 -1.88
C ILE A 63 61.22 -22.71 -2.13
N TRP A 64 62.10 -23.50 -2.72
CA TRP A 64 63.44 -23.06 -3.09
C TRP A 64 63.41 -22.56 -4.53
N GLU A 65 64.03 -21.41 -4.77
CA GLU A 65 63.94 -20.69 -6.05
C GLU A 65 65.30 -20.21 -6.56
N VAL A 66 65.44 -20.14 -7.89
CA VAL A 66 66.55 -19.43 -8.55
C VAL A 66 66.07 -18.88 -9.89
N THR A 67 66.46 -17.65 -10.19
CA THR A 67 66.18 -17.04 -11.50
C THR A 67 67.43 -17.08 -12.37
N LEU A 68 67.33 -17.70 -13.53
CA LEU A 68 68.41 -17.85 -14.50
C LEU A 68 68.03 -17.23 -15.84
N SER A 69 68.94 -16.50 -16.47
CA SER A 69 68.73 -15.97 -17.81
C SER A 69 69.04 -17.06 -18.85
N LEU A 70 68.00 -17.53 -19.55
CA LEU A 70 68.06 -18.61 -20.53
C LEU A 70 67.75 -18.11 -21.93
N THR A 71 68.22 -18.85 -22.95
CA THR A 71 67.81 -18.59 -24.33
C THR A 71 66.33 -18.94 -24.53
N ALA A 72 65.57 -18.02 -25.13
CA ALA A 72 64.16 -18.17 -25.52
C ALA A 72 63.97 -19.29 -26.56
N ASN A 73 62.75 -19.84 -26.65
CA ASN A 73 62.37 -20.92 -27.60
C ASN A 73 63.35 -22.10 -27.66
N SER A 74 63.87 -22.52 -26.51
CA SER A 74 64.89 -23.56 -26.38
C SER A 74 64.43 -24.66 -25.44
N TYR A 75 64.95 -25.87 -25.65
CA TYR A 75 64.67 -27.03 -24.81
C TYR A 75 65.83 -27.24 -23.83
N TYR A 76 65.50 -27.37 -22.54
CA TYR A 76 66.45 -27.67 -21.47
C TYR A 76 66.01 -28.89 -20.69
N GLU A 77 66.97 -29.70 -20.29
CA GLU A 77 66.80 -30.71 -19.25
C GLU A 77 67.57 -30.31 -17.98
N TYR A 78 66.97 -30.63 -16.83
CA TYR A 78 67.51 -30.30 -15.52
C TYR A 78 67.02 -31.26 -14.42
N LYS A 79 67.63 -31.16 -13.24
CA LYS A 79 67.31 -31.86 -12.00
C LYS A 79 67.52 -30.93 -10.82
N PHE A 80 66.64 -30.99 -9.83
CA PHE A 80 66.93 -30.46 -8.50
C PHE A 80 67.73 -31.47 -7.68
N ILE A 81 68.56 -30.96 -6.77
CA ILE A 81 69.47 -31.74 -5.94
C ILE A 81 69.35 -31.26 -4.50
N ASN A 82 69.07 -32.19 -3.57
CA ASN A 82 69.11 -31.90 -2.14
C ASN A 82 70.54 -32.06 -1.62
N GLY A 83 71.31 -30.99 -1.66
CA GLY A 83 72.75 -30.94 -1.48
C GLY A 83 73.45 -30.37 -2.71
N ASN A 84 74.75 -30.62 -2.86
CA ASN A 84 75.57 -30.09 -3.95
C ASN A 84 76.32 -31.18 -4.74
N SER A 85 75.92 -32.44 -4.59
CA SER A 85 76.61 -33.61 -5.16
C SER A 85 75.60 -34.63 -5.69
N TRP A 86 76.01 -35.40 -6.70
CA TRP A 86 75.21 -36.50 -7.25
C TRP A 86 74.93 -37.60 -6.21
N GLY A 87 73.78 -38.26 -6.34
CA GLY A 87 73.31 -39.28 -5.39
C GLY A 87 72.19 -38.80 -4.47
N ASN A 88 72.00 -37.47 -4.38
CA ASN A 88 70.83 -36.83 -3.77
C ASN A 88 70.00 -36.04 -4.79
N ASP A 89 70.21 -36.29 -6.08
CA ASP A 89 69.42 -35.71 -7.17
C ASP A 89 68.05 -36.39 -7.27
N GLU A 90 67.04 -35.61 -7.64
CA GLU A 90 65.72 -36.15 -7.91
C GLU A 90 65.72 -37.04 -9.17
N SER A 91 64.79 -37.99 -9.23
CA SER A 91 64.54 -38.79 -10.44
C SER A 91 63.05 -38.78 -10.74
N VAL A 92 62.66 -37.96 -11.72
CA VAL A 92 61.26 -37.64 -11.98
C VAL A 92 60.79 -38.31 -13.27
N PHE A 93 59.65 -39.00 -13.17
CA PHE A 93 58.97 -39.65 -14.28
C PHE A 93 57.53 -39.16 -14.34
N GLY A 94 57.00 -38.92 -15.55
CA GLY A 94 55.64 -38.40 -15.72
C GLY A 94 55.58 -37.21 -16.67
N ASN A 95 54.53 -36.40 -16.55
CA ASN A 95 54.26 -35.26 -17.43
C ASN A 95 55.26 -34.11 -17.32
N CYS A 96 56.00 -34.00 -16.22
CA CYS A 96 57.07 -33.01 -16.02
C CYS A 96 58.48 -33.60 -16.21
N GLY A 97 58.59 -34.90 -16.55
CA GLY A 97 59.85 -35.61 -16.76
C GLY A 97 60.15 -35.86 -18.24
N ALA A 98 61.42 -35.82 -18.63
CA ALA A 98 61.91 -36.06 -19.99
C ALA A 98 62.01 -37.56 -20.36
N GLY A 99 61.52 -38.45 -19.51
CA GLY A 99 61.57 -39.91 -19.70
C GLY A 99 62.89 -40.58 -19.31
N ASN A 100 63.90 -39.81 -18.90
CA ASN A 100 65.22 -40.29 -18.46
C ASN A 100 65.53 -39.97 -16.98
N GLY A 101 64.51 -39.58 -16.21
CA GLY A 101 64.64 -39.15 -14.82
C GLY A 101 64.99 -37.66 -14.64
N ASN A 102 65.20 -36.92 -15.73
CA ASN A 102 65.33 -35.45 -15.71
C ASN A 102 63.97 -34.79 -15.82
N ARG A 103 63.86 -33.55 -15.34
CA ARG A 103 62.81 -32.62 -15.74
C ARG A 103 63.16 -31.97 -17.07
N PHE A 104 62.17 -31.45 -17.78
CA PHE A 104 62.38 -30.67 -19.00
C PHE A 104 61.69 -29.30 -18.92
N LEU A 105 62.19 -28.36 -19.72
CA LEU A 105 61.62 -27.03 -19.90
C LEU A 105 61.72 -26.64 -21.38
N ASN A 106 60.59 -26.21 -21.96
CA ASN A 106 60.57 -25.47 -23.22
C ASN A 106 60.40 -23.98 -22.89
N THR A 107 61.39 -23.15 -23.18
CA THR A 107 61.28 -21.71 -22.96
C THR A 107 60.40 -21.05 -24.02
N SER A 108 59.71 -19.97 -23.64
CA SER A 108 58.93 -19.11 -24.54
C SER A 108 59.70 -17.83 -24.91
N ASN A 109 59.01 -16.80 -25.39
CA ASN A 109 59.56 -15.46 -25.64
C ASN A 109 59.44 -14.50 -24.44
N GLU A 110 58.73 -14.90 -23.39
CA GLU A 110 58.48 -14.09 -22.21
C GLU A 110 59.20 -14.70 -21.00
N ASN A 111 59.45 -13.87 -19.98
CA ASN A 111 59.94 -14.34 -18.70
C ASN A 111 58.96 -15.36 -18.10
N MET A 112 59.49 -16.39 -17.44
CA MET A 112 58.72 -17.52 -16.95
C MET A 112 58.96 -17.73 -15.46
N VAL A 113 57.89 -17.94 -14.70
CA VAL A 113 57.96 -18.47 -13.33
C VAL A 113 57.39 -19.88 -13.38
N LEU A 114 58.22 -20.88 -13.10
CA LEU A 114 57.80 -22.28 -13.19
C LEU A 114 56.98 -22.67 -11.96
N ASN A 115 56.11 -23.66 -12.10
CA ASN A 115 55.42 -24.24 -10.96
C ASN A 115 56.43 -24.85 -9.97
N ALA A 116 56.19 -24.64 -8.68
CA ALA A 116 56.96 -25.27 -7.61
C ALA A 116 56.53 -26.73 -7.46
N TYR A 117 57.12 -27.61 -8.26
CA TYR A 117 56.89 -29.04 -8.13
C TYR A 117 57.52 -29.57 -6.84
N VAL A 118 56.85 -30.51 -6.19
CA VAL A 118 57.39 -31.25 -5.06
C VAL A 118 58.65 -32.00 -5.51
N PHE A 119 59.72 -31.90 -4.72
CA PHE A 119 60.96 -32.60 -4.98
C PHE A 119 60.72 -34.09 -5.25
N ASN A 120 61.29 -34.61 -6.33
CA ASN A 120 61.11 -36.00 -6.77
C ASN A 120 59.65 -36.37 -7.18
N SER A 121 58.80 -35.39 -7.48
CA SER A 121 57.44 -35.60 -8.01
C SER A 121 57.09 -34.60 -9.13
N CYS A 122 56.06 -34.94 -9.92
CA CYS A 122 55.37 -34.02 -10.82
C CYS A 122 54.12 -33.39 -10.19
N ASP A 123 53.92 -33.58 -8.89
CA ASP A 123 52.87 -32.90 -8.15
C ASP A 123 53.29 -31.47 -7.83
N TYR A 124 52.38 -30.53 -8.01
CA TYR A 124 52.49 -29.14 -7.56
C TYR A 124 51.11 -28.67 -7.17
N THR A 125 51.04 -27.68 -6.28
CA THR A 125 49.77 -27.06 -5.88
C THR A 125 49.75 -25.64 -6.43
N ALA A 126 48.81 -25.37 -7.33
CA ALA A 126 48.51 -24.03 -7.83
C ALA A 126 47.10 -23.64 -7.38
N TYR A 127 47.05 -22.61 -6.56
CA TYR A 127 45.81 -22.04 -6.01
C TYR A 127 45.24 -21.00 -6.97
N GLY A 128 43.93 -21.06 -7.18
CA GLY A 128 43.18 -20.09 -8.00
C GLY A 128 41.81 -20.66 -8.37
N CYS A 129 40.97 -19.86 -9.04
CA CYS A 129 39.64 -20.33 -9.40
C CYS A 129 39.70 -21.46 -10.44
N THR A 130 39.16 -22.64 -10.10
CA THR A 130 39.16 -23.81 -10.99
C THR A 130 37.85 -24.01 -11.77
N ASP A 131 36.81 -23.20 -11.50
CA ASP A 131 35.53 -23.27 -12.21
C ASP A 131 35.58 -22.45 -13.51
N GLN A 132 35.45 -23.15 -14.66
CA GLN A 132 35.39 -22.55 -16.00
C GLN A 132 34.23 -21.57 -16.22
N ASN A 133 33.20 -21.61 -15.37
CA ASN A 133 32.04 -20.71 -15.44
C ASN A 133 32.24 -19.40 -14.64
N ALA A 134 33.30 -19.31 -13.85
CA ALA A 134 33.63 -18.10 -13.13
C ALA A 134 34.33 -17.09 -14.06
N THR A 135 34.10 -15.80 -13.81
CA THR A 135 34.70 -14.70 -14.56
C THR A 135 36.21 -14.58 -14.39
N ASN A 136 36.77 -15.17 -13.33
CA ASN A 136 38.20 -15.19 -13.01
C ASN A 136 38.79 -16.61 -13.03
N PHE A 137 38.23 -17.53 -13.84
CA PHE A 137 38.79 -18.86 -14.05
C PHE A 137 40.29 -18.81 -14.39
N ASP A 138 41.10 -19.56 -13.65
CA ASP A 138 42.54 -19.70 -13.85
C ASP A 138 42.86 -21.11 -14.36
N SER A 139 43.23 -21.20 -15.64
CA SER A 139 43.59 -22.47 -16.29
C SER A 139 44.86 -23.14 -15.73
N SER A 140 45.65 -22.43 -14.93
CA SER A 140 46.86 -22.96 -14.28
C SER A 140 46.60 -23.46 -12.85
N ALA A 141 45.46 -23.10 -12.26
CA ALA A 141 45.07 -23.56 -10.93
C ALA A 141 44.63 -25.03 -10.97
N ASN A 142 45.06 -25.79 -9.96
CA ASN A 142 44.64 -27.17 -9.75
C ASN A 142 44.03 -27.41 -8.36
N ASN A 143 43.96 -26.37 -7.53
CA ASN A 143 43.29 -26.34 -6.25
C ASN A 143 42.48 -25.04 -6.16
N ASP A 144 41.17 -25.15 -5.94
CA ASP A 144 40.31 -24.00 -5.73
C ASP A 144 40.67 -23.31 -4.41
N ASP A 145 40.99 -22.03 -4.48
CA ASP A 145 41.26 -21.18 -3.31
C ASP A 145 40.03 -20.42 -2.81
N GLY A 146 38.86 -20.67 -3.42
CA GLY A 146 37.61 -19.98 -3.11
C GLY A 146 37.53 -18.58 -3.72
N SER A 147 38.46 -18.20 -4.60
CA SER A 147 38.47 -16.88 -5.24
C SER A 147 37.47 -16.74 -6.39
N CYS A 148 36.75 -17.79 -6.79
CA CYS A 148 35.84 -17.74 -7.94
C CYS A 148 34.77 -16.64 -7.85
N ILE A 149 34.74 -15.77 -8.86
CA ILE A 149 33.79 -14.67 -9.03
C ILE A 149 32.81 -15.07 -10.13
N TYR A 150 31.56 -15.33 -9.75
CA TYR A 150 30.51 -15.64 -10.70
C TYR A 150 29.82 -14.37 -11.21
N PRO A 151 29.31 -14.36 -12.46
CA PRO A 151 28.51 -13.25 -12.95
C PRO A 151 27.25 -13.11 -12.10
N VAL A 152 27.00 -11.88 -11.64
CA VAL A 152 25.74 -11.54 -10.95
C VAL A 152 24.64 -11.46 -11.99
N VAL A 153 23.64 -12.33 -11.84
CA VAL A 153 22.41 -12.26 -12.64
C VAL A 153 21.44 -11.38 -11.88
N THR A 154 21.33 -10.13 -12.31
CA THR A 154 20.38 -9.18 -11.76
C THR A 154 18.94 -9.62 -12.05
N GLY A 155 18.09 -9.62 -11.04
CA GLY A 155 16.68 -9.98 -11.15
C GLY A 155 16.09 -10.23 -9.77
N CYS A 156 14.76 -10.42 -9.69
CA CYS A 156 14.11 -10.68 -8.42
C CYS A 156 14.33 -12.13 -7.98
N THR A 157 14.85 -12.33 -6.77
CA THR A 157 15.04 -13.67 -6.19
C THR A 157 13.90 -14.14 -5.29
N ASP A 158 12.93 -13.25 -5.02
CA ASP A 158 11.75 -13.55 -4.22
C ASP A 158 10.69 -14.30 -5.04
N GLN A 159 10.40 -15.54 -4.65
CA GLN A 159 9.41 -16.40 -5.33
C GLN A 159 7.98 -15.85 -5.27
N THR A 160 7.70 -14.90 -4.38
CA THR A 160 6.38 -14.26 -4.25
C THR A 160 6.19 -13.05 -5.16
N ALA A 161 7.24 -12.60 -5.85
CA ALA A 161 7.17 -11.46 -6.76
C ALA A 161 6.71 -11.86 -8.17
N CYS A 162 6.02 -10.95 -8.84
CA CYS A 162 5.50 -11.10 -10.19
C CYS A 162 6.58 -11.21 -11.27
N ASN A 163 7.76 -10.65 -11.02
CA ASN A 163 8.91 -10.74 -11.91
C ASN A 163 10.01 -11.65 -11.34
N TYR A 164 9.64 -12.64 -10.51
CA TYR A 164 10.56 -13.64 -10.00
C TYR A 164 11.37 -14.28 -11.13
N ASN A 165 12.69 -14.31 -10.96
CA ASN A 165 13.62 -14.96 -11.88
C ASN A 165 14.44 -16.00 -11.11
N SER A 166 14.17 -17.28 -11.38
CA SER A 166 14.87 -18.40 -10.74
C SER A 166 16.36 -18.50 -11.06
N SER A 167 16.83 -17.75 -12.08
CA SER A 167 18.24 -17.66 -12.45
C SER A 167 18.94 -16.44 -11.86
N ALA A 168 18.21 -15.53 -11.19
CA ALA A 168 18.81 -14.38 -10.54
C ALA A 168 19.69 -14.83 -9.37
N THR A 169 20.89 -14.24 -9.28
CA THR A 169 21.86 -14.50 -8.22
C THR A 169 22.13 -13.26 -7.36
N ASP A 170 21.56 -12.12 -7.75
CA ASP A 170 21.58 -10.89 -6.97
C ASP A 170 20.55 -10.94 -5.83
N SER A 171 21.00 -10.79 -4.59
CA SER A 171 20.11 -10.75 -3.42
C SER A 171 19.37 -9.42 -3.25
N ASP A 172 19.67 -8.41 -4.08
CA ASP A 172 18.96 -7.13 -4.05
C ASP A 172 17.57 -7.26 -4.68
N ASN A 173 16.57 -7.41 -3.81
CA ASN A 173 15.15 -7.50 -4.19
C ASN A 173 14.48 -6.14 -4.42
N SER A 174 15.23 -5.03 -4.52
CA SER A 174 14.66 -3.71 -4.85
C SER A 174 14.00 -3.66 -6.23
N LEU A 175 14.34 -4.58 -7.13
CA LEU A 175 13.74 -4.74 -8.45
C LEU A 175 12.50 -5.64 -8.46
N CYS A 176 12.12 -6.25 -7.33
CA CYS A 176 10.96 -7.11 -7.24
C CYS A 176 9.66 -6.31 -7.39
N LEU A 177 8.80 -6.76 -8.29
CA LEU A 177 7.46 -6.23 -8.51
C LEU A 177 6.47 -7.16 -7.82
N TYR A 178 5.68 -6.63 -6.90
CA TYR A 178 4.65 -7.40 -6.20
C TYR A 178 3.27 -6.99 -6.71
N ALA A 179 2.34 -7.95 -6.69
CA ALA A 179 0.95 -7.66 -6.97
C ALA A 179 0.39 -6.69 -5.92
N GLN A 180 -0.53 -5.83 -6.36
CA GLN A 180 -1.30 -5.00 -5.43
C GLN A 180 -2.13 -5.90 -4.52
N SER A 181 -2.35 -5.49 -3.26
CA SER A 181 -3.19 -6.24 -2.33
C SER A 181 -4.56 -6.55 -2.95
N GLY A 182 -4.94 -7.83 -2.98
CA GLY A 182 -6.18 -8.35 -3.58
C GLY A 182 -6.16 -8.59 -5.08
N TYR A 183 -5.01 -8.43 -5.74
CA TYR A 183 -4.80 -8.75 -7.14
C TYR A 183 -3.72 -9.83 -7.30
N ASP A 184 -3.72 -10.53 -8.42
CA ASP A 184 -2.59 -11.32 -8.86
C ASP A 184 -1.61 -10.52 -9.74
N CYS A 185 -0.60 -11.21 -10.26
CA CYS A 185 0.46 -10.61 -11.06
C CYS A 185 0.06 -10.24 -12.49
N ASP A 186 -1.07 -10.78 -12.97
CA ASP A 186 -1.65 -10.39 -14.25
C ASP A 186 -2.62 -9.20 -14.08
N GLY A 187 -2.83 -8.75 -12.84
CA GLY A 187 -3.75 -7.67 -12.50
C GLY A 187 -5.20 -8.16 -12.39
N GLU A 188 -5.42 -9.46 -12.30
CA GLU A 188 -6.74 -10.04 -12.08
C GLU A 188 -7.10 -9.98 -10.60
N CYS A 189 -8.36 -9.65 -10.33
CA CYS A 189 -8.88 -9.56 -8.98
C CYS A 189 -8.96 -10.95 -8.32
N LEU A 190 -8.40 -11.07 -7.12
CA LEU A 190 -8.48 -12.28 -6.31
C LEU A 190 -9.63 -12.26 -5.30
N GLU A 191 -10.22 -11.09 -5.05
CA GLU A 191 -11.38 -10.95 -4.17
C GLU A 191 -12.66 -11.43 -4.85
N SER A 192 -13.56 -12.02 -4.06
CA SER A 192 -14.87 -12.43 -4.57
C SER A 192 -15.72 -11.21 -4.93
N ASN A 193 -16.65 -11.44 -5.87
CA ASN A 193 -17.70 -10.47 -6.16
C ASN A 193 -18.53 -10.22 -4.89
N ILE A 194 -19.06 -9.01 -4.77
CA ILE A 194 -20.13 -8.71 -3.81
C ILE A 194 -21.28 -9.66 -4.16
N GLU A 195 -21.76 -10.44 -3.20
CA GLU A 195 -22.84 -11.41 -3.43
C GLU A 195 -24.19 -10.71 -3.30
N TRP A 196 -24.37 -9.89 -2.27
CA TRP A 196 -25.57 -9.12 -2.05
C TRP A 196 -25.31 -7.86 -1.24
N ILE A 197 -26.22 -6.91 -1.41
CA ILE A 197 -26.35 -5.65 -0.67
C ILE A 197 -27.84 -5.48 -0.32
N GLY A 198 -28.16 -5.10 0.91
CA GLY A 198 -29.55 -4.94 1.34
C GLY A 198 -29.72 -4.99 2.86
N ASP A 199 -30.97 -5.15 3.29
CA ASP A 199 -31.38 -5.34 4.69
C ASP A 199 -31.52 -6.85 4.96
N LYS A 200 -30.48 -7.45 5.51
CA LYS A 200 -30.41 -8.91 5.71
C LYS A 200 -31.18 -9.36 6.95
N ASN A 201 -31.07 -8.58 8.02
CA ASN A 201 -31.67 -8.91 9.31
C ASN A 201 -33.15 -8.49 9.39
N ASN A 202 -33.61 -7.73 8.38
CA ASN A 202 -34.95 -7.25 8.18
C ASN A 202 -35.40 -6.25 9.26
N ASP A 203 -34.46 -5.47 9.79
CA ASP A 203 -34.67 -4.43 10.82
C ASP A 203 -34.94 -3.02 10.25
N GLY A 204 -34.83 -2.87 8.93
CA GLY A 204 -35.12 -1.66 8.18
C GLY A 204 -33.89 -0.81 7.90
N PHE A 205 -33.87 -0.17 6.72
CA PHE A 205 -32.77 0.68 6.28
C PHE A 205 -32.67 2.02 6.99
N VAL A 206 -33.74 2.49 7.64
CA VAL A 206 -33.86 3.87 8.11
C VAL A 206 -34.31 3.91 9.56
N SER A 207 -33.56 4.62 10.41
CA SER A 207 -33.90 4.87 11.81
C SER A 207 -33.68 6.33 12.18
N ILE A 208 -34.37 6.82 13.21
CA ILE A 208 -34.21 8.19 13.73
C ILE A 208 -33.57 8.12 15.11
N ASP A 209 -32.50 8.89 15.33
CA ASP A 209 -31.93 9.06 16.66
C ASP A 209 -32.89 9.90 17.52
N PRO A 210 -33.43 9.35 18.63
CA PRO A 210 -34.40 10.05 19.45
C PRO A 210 -33.82 11.26 20.21
N ASN A 211 -32.50 11.39 20.30
CA ASN A 211 -31.83 12.46 21.02
C ASN A 211 -31.47 13.63 20.10
N THR A 212 -30.96 13.33 18.91
CA THR A 212 -30.52 14.37 17.96
C THR A 212 -31.58 14.68 16.91
N GLY A 213 -32.48 13.73 16.62
CA GLY A 213 -33.36 13.79 15.47
C GLY A 213 -32.62 13.58 14.15
N ASP A 214 -31.42 13.01 14.13
CA ASP A 214 -30.78 12.66 12.86
C ASP A 214 -31.34 11.34 12.32
N ILE A 215 -31.44 11.24 10.99
CA ILE A 215 -31.80 9.99 10.32
C ILE A 215 -30.54 9.21 10.03
N TYR A 216 -30.52 7.94 10.41
CA TYR A 216 -29.50 6.97 10.07
C TYR A 216 -30.01 6.08 8.94
N ILE A 217 -29.23 6.03 7.86
CA ILE A 217 -29.42 5.06 6.78
C ILE A 217 -28.39 3.96 6.98
N THR A 218 -28.85 2.73 7.14
CA THR A 218 -28.06 1.52 7.39
C THR A 218 -28.23 0.53 6.25
N ILE A 219 -27.16 -0.16 5.87
CA ILE A 219 -27.23 -1.26 4.91
C ILE A 219 -26.19 -2.33 5.23
N GLU A 220 -26.49 -3.59 4.93
CA GLU A 220 -25.52 -4.66 5.00
C GLU A 220 -25.04 -5.14 3.63
N SER A 221 -23.85 -5.76 3.64
CA SER A 221 -23.31 -6.43 2.47
C SER A 221 -22.48 -7.67 2.83
N PHE A 222 -22.45 -8.63 1.89
CA PHE A 222 -21.57 -9.79 1.97
C PHE A 222 -20.84 -10.02 0.64
N PRO A 223 -19.56 -10.44 0.69
CA PRO A 223 -18.68 -10.49 1.87
C PRO A 223 -18.33 -9.10 2.41
N ASN A 224 -17.75 -9.06 3.60
CA ASN A 224 -17.33 -7.83 4.25
C ASN A 224 -16.04 -7.25 3.65
N LEU A 225 -16.17 -6.60 2.50
CA LEU A 225 -15.05 -6.10 1.71
C LEU A 225 -15.26 -4.65 1.27
N GLY A 226 -14.15 -3.92 1.15
CA GLY A 226 -14.07 -2.66 0.42
C GLY A 226 -14.63 -1.44 1.15
N SER A 227 -15.47 -0.67 0.46
CA SER A 227 -16.01 0.62 0.92
C SER A 227 -17.43 0.86 0.43
N ALA A 228 -18.22 1.64 1.17
CA ALA A 228 -19.55 2.06 0.75
C ALA A 228 -19.67 3.58 0.61
N THR A 229 -20.36 4.03 -0.43
CA THR A 229 -20.80 5.41 -0.61
C THR A 229 -22.31 5.48 -0.66
N ILE A 230 -22.88 6.55 -0.13
CA ILE A 230 -24.31 6.86 -0.21
C ILE A 230 -24.51 8.12 -1.04
N ASN A 231 -25.40 8.04 -2.03
CA ASN A 231 -25.92 9.20 -2.73
C ASN A 231 -27.28 9.57 -2.13
N ILE A 232 -27.47 10.83 -1.78
CA ILE A 232 -28.76 11.37 -1.30
C ILE A 232 -29.02 12.65 -2.07
N ASN A 233 -30.11 12.71 -2.84
CA ASN A 233 -30.48 13.88 -3.66
C ASN A 233 -29.31 14.38 -4.54
N ASP A 234 -28.63 13.48 -5.25
CA ASP A 234 -27.48 13.75 -6.13
C ASP A 234 -26.19 14.23 -5.42
N GLN A 235 -26.09 14.07 -4.10
CA GLN A 235 -24.87 14.32 -3.34
C GLN A 235 -24.31 13.00 -2.80
N GLU A 236 -23.03 12.72 -3.09
CA GLU A 236 -22.36 11.49 -2.67
C GLU A 236 -21.52 11.71 -1.40
N PHE A 237 -21.64 10.79 -0.45
CA PHE A 237 -20.93 10.78 0.83
C PHE A 237 -20.34 9.39 1.10
N SER A 238 -19.23 9.33 1.83
CA SER A 238 -18.69 8.05 2.33
C SER A 238 -19.46 7.58 3.56
N MET A 239 -19.81 6.30 3.62
CA MET A 239 -20.47 5.71 4.78
C MET A 239 -19.45 5.24 5.83
N ASN A 240 -19.87 5.24 7.08
CA ASN A 240 -19.12 4.65 8.18
C ASN A 240 -19.33 3.13 8.20
N TYR A 241 -18.35 2.42 8.76
CA TYR A 241 -18.36 0.97 8.90
C TYR A 241 -18.49 0.56 10.37
N ALA A 242 -19.37 -0.40 10.65
CA ALA A 242 -19.49 -1.07 11.94
C ALA A 242 -19.45 -2.59 11.73
N ASP A 243 -18.68 -3.29 12.56
CA ASP A 243 -18.62 -4.75 12.56
C ASP A 243 -19.53 -5.31 13.65
N TRP A 244 -20.71 -5.79 13.28
CA TRP A 244 -21.69 -6.39 14.19
C TRP A 244 -21.91 -7.89 13.98
N GLY A 245 -21.03 -8.58 13.23
CA GLY A 245 -21.16 -10.03 13.03
C GLY A 245 -20.54 -10.56 11.75
N SER A 246 -21.29 -11.39 11.03
CA SER A 246 -20.82 -12.07 9.81
C SER A 246 -20.88 -11.22 8.54
N ASP A 247 -21.53 -10.06 8.60
CA ASP A 247 -21.83 -9.20 7.45
C ASP A 247 -21.32 -7.78 7.72
N ALA A 248 -20.93 -7.06 6.67
CA ALA A 248 -20.54 -5.66 6.82
C ALA A 248 -21.76 -4.81 7.12
N HIS A 249 -21.67 -3.89 8.08
CA HIS A 249 -22.73 -2.91 8.33
C HIS A 249 -22.21 -1.51 8.01
N TRP A 250 -22.88 -0.86 7.06
CA TRP A 250 -22.56 0.50 6.63
C TRP A 250 -23.64 1.45 7.12
N TYR A 251 -23.25 2.61 7.63
CA TYR A 251 -24.21 3.59 8.10
C TYR A 251 -23.79 5.02 7.80
N TYR A 252 -24.77 5.88 7.56
CA TYR A 252 -24.58 7.32 7.40
C TYR A 252 -25.70 8.07 8.09
N SER A 253 -25.37 9.15 8.79
CA SER A 253 -26.35 10.00 9.44
C SER A 253 -26.50 11.33 8.70
N ILE A 254 -27.74 11.79 8.60
CA ILE A 254 -28.09 13.10 8.04
C ILE A 254 -29.04 13.83 8.97
N SER A 255 -28.83 15.14 9.08
CA SER A 255 -29.84 16.03 9.66
C SER A 255 -30.92 16.28 8.62
N PHE A 256 -32.18 16.05 8.97
CA PHE A 256 -33.29 16.13 8.02
C PHE A 256 -33.99 17.49 8.00
N SER A 257 -34.83 17.69 6.99
CA SER A 257 -35.77 18.79 6.87
C SER A 257 -37.20 18.25 6.93
N ASN A 258 -38.08 19.02 7.57
CA ASN A 258 -39.48 18.62 7.72
C ASN A 258 -40.17 18.53 6.35
N ASN A 259 -41.11 17.61 6.21
CA ASN A 259 -41.95 17.41 5.03
C ASN A 259 -41.15 17.25 3.73
N THR A 260 -40.13 16.39 3.75
CA THR A 260 -39.16 16.24 2.65
C THR A 260 -39.07 14.78 2.20
N SER A 261 -38.94 14.56 0.88
CA SER A 261 -38.65 13.25 0.29
C SER A 261 -37.16 13.08 0.07
N TYR A 262 -36.66 11.88 0.35
CA TYR A 262 -35.25 11.51 0.20
C TYR A 262 -35.16 10.30 -0.72
N ASP A 263 -34.57 10.52 -1.89
CA ASP A 263 -34.12 9.43 -2.76
C ASP A 263 -32.67 9.14 -2.44
N TRP A 264 -32.37 7.89 -2.12
CA TRP A 264 -31.02 7.48 -1.76
C TRP A 264 -30.58 6.21 -2.48
N SER A 265 -29.27 6.10 -2.70
CA SER A 265 -28.66 4.88 -3.21
C SER A 265 -27.34 4.63 -2.51
N VAL A 266 -27.12 3.41 -2.03
CA VAL A 266 -25.81 2.99 -1.50
C VAL A 266 -25.10 2.13 -2.52
N THR A 267 -23.85 2.46 -2.82
CA THR A 267 -22.97 1.65 -3.64
C THR A 267 -21.85 1.08 -2.77
N VAL A 268 -21.84 -0.25 -2.60
CA VAL A 268 -20.73 -0.98 -2.00
C VAL A 268 -19.79 -1.39 -3.13
N SER A 269 -18.50 -1.15 -2.95
CA SER A 269 -17.46 -1.50 -3.91
C SER A 269 -16.36 -2.28 -3.22
N ASN A 270 -15.90 -3.37 -3.82
CA ASN A 270 -14.68 -4.04 -3.38
C ASN A 270 -13.43 -3.30 -3.94
N ILE A 271 -12.24 -3.72 -3.51
CA ILE A 271 -10.96 -3.15 -3.96
C ILE A 271 -10.66 -3.36 -5.45
N CYS A 272 -11.48 -4.16 -6.14
CA CYS A 272 -11.39 -4.49 -7.56
C CYS A 272 -12.33 -3.67 -8.45
N ASN A 273 -12.95 -2.62 -7.92
CA ASN A 273 -13.98 -1.83 -8.60
C ASN A 273 -15.23 -2.62 -9.00
N ASN A 274 -15.43 -3.84 -8.48
CA ASN A 274 -16.72 -4.48 -8.56
C ASN A 274 -17.63 -3.83 -7.53
N SER A 275 -18.78 -3.35 -8.00
CA SER A 275 -19.73 -2.66 -7.15
C SER A 275 -21.14 -3.22 -7.30
N GLN A 276 -21.91 -3.12 -6.23
CA GLN A 276 -23.35 -3.30 -6.26
C GLN A 276 -24.00 -2.09 -5.62
N THR A 277 -25.12 -1.68 -6.22
CA THR A 277 -25.90 -0.53 -5.75
C THR A 277 -27.27 -1.00 -5.30
N TYR A 278 -27.67 -0.58 -4.11
CA TYR A 278 -29.04 -0.66 -3.63
C TYR A 278 -29.63 0.75 -3.61
N SER A 279 -30.93 0.88 -3.86
CA SER A 279 -31.59 2.19 -3.85
C SER A 279 -32.98 2.04 -3.28
N ASP A 280 -33.37 3.05 -2.50
CA ASP A 280 -34.70 3.16 -1.95
C ASP A 280 -35.04 4.63 -1.73
N SER A 281 -36.25 4.88 -1.27
CA SER A 281 -36.72 6.22 -0.95
C SER A 281 -37.54 6.20 0.33
N PHE A 282 -37.50 7.30 1.06
CA PHE A 282 -38.42 7.52 2.17
C PHE A 282 -38.84 8.98 2.19
N SER A 283 -39.97 9.26 2.85
CA SER A 283 -40.41 10.63 3.04
C SER A 283 -40.75 10.89 4.49
N THR A 284 -40.40 12.09 4.93
CA THR A 284 -40.68 12.59 6.27
C THR A 284 -41.90 13.50 6.22
N GLY A 285 -42.70 13.51 7.28
CA GLY A 285 -43.86 14.38 7.41
C GLY A 285 -44.78 13.93 8.53
N CYS A 286 -45.87 14.65 8.77
CA CYS A 286 -46.81 14.24 9.79
C CYS A 286 -47.54 12.95 9.39
N THR A 287 -47.30 11.88 10.16
CA THR A 287 -47.92 10.56 9.91
C THR A 287 -49.22 10.34 10.70
N ASP A 288 -49.53 11.23 11.65
CA ASP A 288 -50.72 11.11 12.50
C ASP A 288 -51.99 11.57 11.76
N LEU A 289 -52.84 10.61 11.38
CA LEU A 289 -54.12 10.84 10.69
C LEU A 289 -55.09 11.80 11.40
N SER A 290 -54.88 12.07 12.70
CA SER A 290 -55.70 13.02 13.46
C SER A 290 -55.18 14.47 13.43
N ALA A 291 -53.99 14.71 12.86
CA ALA A 291 -53.41 16.03 12.71
C ALA A 291 -54.00 16.79 11.50
N CYS A 292 -53.89 18.11 11.54
CA CYS A 292 -54.37 19.03 10.52
C CYS A 292 -53.49 19.12 9.28
N ASN A 293 -52.25 18.64 9.36
CA ASN A 293 -51.25 18.68 8.28
C ASN A 293 -50.66 17.31 7.99
N THR A 294 -51.50 16.27 8.00
CA THR A 294 -51.10 14.92 7.57
C THR A 294 -50.42 14.96 6.21
N THR A 295 -49.28 14.30 6.11
CA THR A 295 -48.48 14.23 4.88
C THR A 295 -48.75 12.91 4.18
N GLU A 296 -49.38 12.96 3.02
CA GLU A 296 -49.66 11.76 2.23
C GLU A 296 -48.33 11.11 1.78
N GLY A 297 -48.17 9.82 2.09
CA GLY A 297 -46.98 9.06 1.73
C GLY A 297 -45.81 9.16 2.71
N ALA A 298 -45.88 10.00 3.74
CA ALA A 298 -44.87 10.05 4.80
C ALA A 298 -44.75 8.70 5.51
N THR A 299 -43.55 8.13 5.51
CA THR A 299 -43.22 6.87 6.18
C THR A 299 -42.60 7.10 7.56
N PHE A 300 -42.10 8.30 7.82
CA PHE A 300 -41.47 8.69 9.08
C PHE A 300 -42.06 10.00 9.61
N ASP A 301 -42.46 9.98 10.88
CA ASP A 301 -42.94 11.18 11.58
C ASP A 301 -41.78 12.12 11.89
N ASP A 302 -41.85 13.35 11.39
CA ASP A 302 -40.84 14.40 11.62
C ASP A 302 -41.24 15.35 12.76
N GLY A 303 -42.33 15.05 13.46
CA GLY A 303 -42.85 15.90 14.53
C GLY A 303 -43.45 17.22 14.02
N SER A 304 -43.67 17.36 12.71
CA SER A 304 -44.33 18.54 12.14
C SER A 304 -45.84 18.56 12.39
N CYS A 305 -46.43 17.52 12.98
CA CYS A 305 -47.86 17.42 13.23
C CYS A 305 -48.40 18.62 14.02
N THR A 306 -49.42 19.25 13.46
CA THR A 306 -50.19 20.35 14.03
C THR A 306 -51.61 19.88 14.26
N TYR A 307 -52.18 20.24 15.40
CA TYR A 307 -53.50 19.78 15.80
C TYR A 307 -54.46 20.96 15.94
N ALA A 308 -55.73 20.70 15.69
CA ALA A 308 -56.77 21.70 15.90
C ALA A 308 -56.80 22.14 17.37
N ALA A 309 -57.10 23.42 17.60
CA ALA A 309 -57.32 23.92 18.94
C ALA A 309 -58.52 23.19 19.58
N SER A 310 -58.54 23.09 20.92
CA SER A 310 -59.63 22.43 21.64
C SER A 310 -61.01 22.95 21.19
N ASN A 311 -61.88 22.03 20.79
CA ASN A 311 -63.23 22.32 20.27
C ASN A 311 -63.28 23.14 18.98
N ALA A 312 -62.19 23.16 18.20
CA ALA A 312 -62.14 23.70 16.85
C ALA A 312 -61.85 22.60 15.82
N ASP A 313 -62.12 22.89 14.55
CA ASP A 313 -61.59 22.13 13.42
C ASP A 313 -60.22 22.68 12.97
N CYS A 314 -59.63 22.05 11.95
CA CYS A 314 -58.32 22.42 11.42
C CYS A 314 -58.28 23.78 10.70
N ASP A 315 -59.44 24.30 10.31
CA ASP A 315 -59.57 25.64 9.72
C ASP A 315 -59.74 26.73 10.80
N GLY A 316 -59.75 26.33 12.08
CA GLY A 316 -59.92 27.22 13.22
C GLY A 316 -61.38 27.58 13.50
N ASN A 317 -62.35 26.92 12.86
CA ASN A 317 -63.75 27.15 13.17
C ASN A 317 -64.15 26.38 14.42
N CYS A 318 -64.93 27.01 15.28
CA CYS A 318 -65.48 26.32 16.45
C CYS A 318 -66.45 25.23 16.00
N LEU A 319 -66.26 24.03 16.56
CA LEU A 319 -67.15 22.91 16.34
C LEU A 319 -68.57 23.26 16.83
N THR A 320 -69.58 22.58 16.28
CA THR A 320 -70.98 22.76 16.67
C THR A 320 -71.16 22.74 18.20
N GLY A 321 -71.76 23.79 18.76
CA GLY A 321 -71.97 23.95 20.21
C GLY A 321 -70.95 24.87 20.90
N TYR A 322 -69.96 25.36 20.16
CA TYR A 322 -68.93 26.29 20.64
C TYR A 322 -68.95 27.61 19.84
N THR A 323 -68.48 28.69 20.45
CA THR A 323 -68.34 30.01 19.82
C THR A 323 -66.96 30.61 20.16
N SER A 324 -66.46 31.50 19.29
CA SER A 324 -65.14 32.12 19.47
C SER A 324 -65.25 33.29 20.43
N VAL A 325 -64.56 33.20 21.56
CA VAL A 325 -64.37 34.29 22.53
C VAL A 325 -62.87 34.48 22.71
N ASP A 326 -62.38 35.68 22.38
CA ASP A 326 -60.95 36.04 22.44
C ASP A 326 -60.02 35.03 21.74
N GLY A 327 -60.48 34.46 20.62
CA GLY A 327 -59.71 33.49 19.83
C GLY A 327 -59.73 32.05 20.36
N SER A 328 -60.51 31.77 21.41
CA SER A 328 -60.71 30.40 21.95
C SER A 328 -62.13 29.92 21.72
N CYS A 329 -62.30 28.65 21.32
CA CYS A 329 -63.61 28.02 21.17
C CYS A 329 -64.15 27.55 22.52
N VAL A 330 -65.10 28.32 23.05
CA VAL A 330 -65.77 28.05 24.34
C VAL A 330 -67.21 27.64 24.11
N ALA A 331 -67.78 26.86 25.02
CA ALA A 331 -69.16 26.39 24.88
C ALA A 331 -70.14 27.57 24.79
N ILE A 332 -71.15 27.47 23.91
CA ILE A 332 -72.17 28.51 23.74
C ILE A 332 -72.99 28.63 25.03
N VAL A 333 -73.04 29.84 25.59
CA VAL A 333 -73.92 30.22 26.68
C VAL A 333 -74.86 31.31 26.16
N ASN A 334 -76.12 30.93 25.95
CA ASN A 334 -77.16 31.83 25.47
C ASN A 334 -77.71 32.72 26.60
N GLY A 335 -77.98 33.97 26.26
CA GLY A 335 -78.67 34.93 27.12
C GLY A 335 -78.36 36.37 26.71
N CYS A 336 -79.01 37.34 27.34
CA CYS A 336 -78.78 38.74 27.01
C CYS A 336 -77.33 39.18 27.34
N THR A 337 -76.60 39.65 26.33
CA THR A 337 -75.19 40.10 26.45
C THR A 337 -75.04 41.61 26.64
N ASP A 338 -76.13 42.38 26.51
CA ASP A 338 -76.11 43.83 26.70
C ASP A 338 -76.15 44.19 28.19
N ALA A 339 -75.06 44.77 28.70
CA ALA A 339 -74.93 45.20 30.10
C ALA A 339 -75.95 46.27 30.55
N THR A 340 -76.68 46.89 29.61
CA THR A 340 -77.73 47.89 29.89
C THR A 340 -79.14 47.30 29.96
N ALA A 341 -79.32 46.02 29.60
CA ALA A 341 -80.59 45.32 29.74
C ALA A 341 -80.87 44.91 31.19
N THR A 342 -82.14 44.88 31.58
CA THR A 342 -82.58 44.47 32.92
C THR A 342 -82.38 42.97 33.21
N ASN A 343 -82.24 42.15 32.16
CA ASN A 343 -81.97 40.72 32.24
C ASN A 343 -80.59 40.33 31.67
N TYR A 344 -79.62 41.26 31.69
CA TYR A 344 -78.22 40.97 31.33
C TYR A 344 -77.69 39.74 32.07
N ASN A 345 -77.09 38.80 31.33
CA ASN A 345 -76.45 37.61 31.86
C ASN A 345 -74.94 37.70 31.65
N ILE A 346 -74.18 37.91 32.72
CA ILE A 346 -72.71 38.03 32.68
C ILE A 346 -71.99 36.78 32.18
N SER A 347 -72.64 35.61 32.26
CA SER A 347 -72.07 34.36 31.76
C SER A 347 -72.45 34.07 30.31
N ALA A 348 -73.37 34.83 29.72
CA ALA A 348 -73.76 34.66 28.31
C ALA A 348 -72.65 35.19 27.40
N ASN A 349 -72.24 34.38 26.45
CA ASN A 349 -71.29 34.75 25.40
C ASN A 349 -71.96 34.87 24.02
N THR A 350 -73.24 34.54 23.93
CA THR A 350 -74.04 34.57 22.70
C THR A 350 -75.39 35.20 23.01
N ASP A 351 -75.71 36.31 22.35
CA ASP A 351 -77.02 36.95 22.50
C ASP A 351 -78.10 36.11 21.83
N ASP A 352 -79.11 35.72 22.60
CA ASP A 352 -80.27 34.96 22.11
C ASP A 352 -81.47 35.85 21.79
N GLY A 353 -81.29 37.18 21.83
CA GLY A 353 -82.34 38.16 21.59
C GLY A 353 -83.32 38.30 22.74
N SER A 354 -83.03 37.73 23.92
CA SER A 354 -83.88 37.85 25.10
C SER A 354 -83.77 39.20 25.83
N CYS A 355 -82.91 40.12 25.39
CA CYS A 355 -82.67 41.39 26.08
C CYS A 355 -83.94 42.23 26.28
N THR A 356 -84.17 42.66 27.52
CA THR A 356 -85.28 43.52 27.93
C THR A 356 -84.74 44.81 28.52
N PHE A 357 -85.06 45.93 27.89
CA PHE A 357 -84.59 47.25 28.31
C PHE A 357 -85.64 47.95 29.17
N PRO A 358 -85.21 48.77 30.15
CA PRO A 358 -86.14 49.63 30.86
C PRO A 358 -86.83 50.57 29.85
N ALA A 359 -88.14 50.80 30.02
CA ALA A 359 -88.89 51.70 29.15
C ALA A 359 -88.19 53.07 29.07
N PRO A 360 -88.14 53.72 27.89
CA PRO A 360 -87.54 55.05 27.78
C PRO A 360 -88.19 55.95 28.83
N MET A 361 -87.38 56.55 29.69
CA MET A 361 -87.88 57.53 30.65
C MET A 361 -88.45 58.70 29.85
N VAL A 362 -89.77 58.73 29.69
CA VAL A 362 -90.46 59.90 29.15
C VAL A 362 -90.32 60.97 30.23
N ASN A 363 -89.57 62.04 29.94
CA ASN A 363 -89.54 63.20 30.84
C ASN A 363 -90.97 63.73 30.97
N LEU A 364 -91.55 63.61 32.17
CA LEU A 364 -92.87 64.11 32.48
C LEU A 364 -92.78 65.64 32.59
N PHE A 365 -93.21 66.37 31.56
CA PHE A 365 -93.33 67.83 31.61
C PHE A 365 -94.68 68.20 32.26
N TYR A 366 -94.65 68.98 33.34
CA TYR A 366 -95.85 69.57 33.93
C TYR A 366 -96.01 71.01 33.41
N SER A 367 -97.15 71.32 32.77
CA SER A 367 -97.41 72.64 32.18
C SER A 367 -97.86 73.65 33.24
N GLU A 368 -98.65 73.25 34.24
CA GLU A 368 -99.11 74.13 35.31
C GLU A 368 -99.57 73.39 36.57
N TYR A 369 -99.55 74.13 37.69
CA TYR A 369 -100.07 73.71 38.99
C TYR A 369 -101.07 74.76 39.48
N ALA A 370 -102.25 74.34 39.90
CA ALA A 370 -103.28 75.22 40.46
C ALA A 370 -103.87 74.67 41.76
N GLU A 371 -104.13 75.56 42.72
CA GLU A 371 -104.85 75.25 43.96
C GLU A 371 -106.30 75.75 43.85
N GLY A 372 -107.26 74.81 43.79
CA GLY A 372 -108.68 75.13 43.89
C GLY A 372 -109.11 75.40 45.34
N SER A 373 -110.17 76.17 45.54
CA SER A 373 -110.73 76.38 46.89
C SER A 373 -111.35 75.08 47.42
N SER A 374 -110.97 74.70 48.65
CA SER A 374 -111.30 73.46 49.39
C SER A 374 -110.52 72.21 48.97
N ASN A 375 -109.37 71.99 49.64
CA ASN A 375 -108.53 70.78 49.75
C ASN A 375 -108.22 69.93 48.51
N ASN A 376 -108.61 70.34 47.31
CA ASN A 376 -108.34 69.62 46.08
C ASN A 376 -107.21 70.30 45.31
N LYS A 377 -106.08 69.60 45.19
CA LYS A 377 -104.98 69.93 44.27
C LYS A 377 -105.10 69.02 43.07
N TYR A 378 -104.99 69.56 41.86
CA TYR A 378 -104.92 68.75 40.65
C TYR A 378 -103.67 69.10 39.86
N PHE A 379 -103.13 68.07 39.21
CA PHE A 379 -101.96 68.13 38.33
C PHE A 379 -102.45 67.91 36.90
N GLU A 380 -102.17 68.83 35.99
CA GLU A 380 -102.42 68.62 34.57
C GLU A 380 -101.16 68.02 33.93
N ILE A 381 -101.32 66.86 33.29
CA ILE A 381 -100.26 66.16 32.58
C ILE A 381 -100.62 66.22 31.10
N TYR A 382 -99.75 66.80 30.28
CA TYR A 382 -99.83 66.69 28.83
C TYR A 382 -99.12 65.42 28.40
N ASN A 383 -99.75 64.59 27.57
CA ASN A 383 -99.10 63.48 26.90
C ASN A 383 -99.02 63.79 25.40
#